data_AF-A0AA38CGW6-F1
#
_entry.id   AF-A0AA38CGW6-F1
#
_cell.length_a   1.000
_cell.length_b   1.000
_cell.length_c   1.000
_cell.angle_alpha   90.00
_cell.angle_beta   90.00
_cell.angle_gamma   90.00
#
_symmetry.space_group_name_H-M   'P 1'
#
loop_
_entity.id
_entity.type
_entity.pdbx_description
1 polymer ?
#
loop_
_entity_poly.entity_id
_entity_poly.type
_entity_poly.pdbx_seq_one_letter_code
_entity_poly.pdbx_strand_id
1 'polypeptide(L)' 'HAMCSPGFSSDSAFQVTYIAQGSGRVQVVGIDGERVLETEIKAGSLFIVPRFYVVSKIAGEDGMQWFSIITTP' A
#
# COMPACT_ATOMS: atom_id res chain seq x y z
N HIS A 1 -11.75 12.59 -0.86
CA HIS A 1 -10.69 11.59 -0.63
C HIS A 1 -9.62 11.70 -1.71
N ALA A 2 -8.36 11.87 -1.32
CA ALA A 2 -7.22 11.82 -2.23
C ALA A 2 -6.73 10.36 -2.38
N MET A 3 -6.14 10.03 -3.53
CA MET A 3 -5.65 8.69 -3.83
C MET A 3 -4.22 8.76 -4.33
N CYS A 4 -3.36 7.86 -3.84
CA CYS A 4 -2.14 7.49 -4.53
C CYS A 4 -2.50 6.46 -5.60
N SER A 5 -2.25 6.79 -6.87
CA SER A 5 -2.65 5.97 -8.01
C SER A 5 -2.15 4.53 -7.84
N PRO A 6 -2.93 3.53 -8.27
CA PRO A 6 -2.49 2.15 -8.24
C PRO A 6 -1.13 1.98 -8.94
N GLY A 7 -0.21 1.28 -8.28
CA GLY A 7 1.13 1.05 -8.79
C GLY A 7 1.71 -0.25 -8.22
N PHE A 8 2.80 -0.71 -8.83
CA PHE A 8 3.51 -1.92 -8.42
C PHE A 8 5.02 -1.72 -8.56
N SER A 9 5.79 -2.49 -7.80
CA SER A 9 7.24 -2.61 -7.97
C SER A 9 7.56 -3.68 -9.02
N SER A 10 8.33 -3.28 -10.05
CA SER A 10 8.72 -4.15 -11.17
C SER A 10 10.12 -4.77 -11.00
N ASP A 11 10.95 -4.18 -10.16
CA ASP A 11 12.20 -4.75 -9.66
C ASP A 11 11.92 -5.96 -8.75
N SER A 12 12.93 -6.79 -8.46
CA SER A 12 12.76 -7.99 -7.62
C SER A 12 12.44 -7.68 -6.14
N ALA A 13 11.91 -6.50 -5.82
CA ALA A 13 11.70 -6.05 -4.45
C ALA A 13 10.26 -6.17 -3.95
N PHE A 14 10.18 -6.47 -2.67
CA PHE A 14 9.02 -6.23 -1.83
C PHE A 14 8.95 -4.74 -1.46
N GLN A 15 7.75 -4.19 -1.44
CA GLN A 15 7.45 -2.88 -0.85
C GLN A 15 6.95 -3.09 0.58
N VAL A 16 7.68 -2.60 1.57
CA VAL A 16 7.26 -2.56 2.97
C VAL A 16 6.73 -1.17 3.27
N THR A 17 5.44 -1.05 3.60
CA THR A 17 4.78 0.24 3.83
C THR A 17 4.34 0.37 5.29
N TYR A 18 4.70 1.49 5.93
CA TYR A 18 4.27 1.85 7.27
C TYR A 18 3.42 3.12 7.25
N ILE A 19 2.27 3.10 7.93
CA ILE A 19 1.39 4.27 8.06
C ILE A 19 1.86 5.11 9.25
N ALA A 20 2.42 6.28 8.95
CA ALA A 20 3.00 7.18 9.94
C ALA A 20 1.92 8.01 10.65
N GLN A 21 0.90 8.48 9.92
CA GLN A 21 -0.18 9.32 10.45
C GLN A 21 -1.49 9.11 9.69
N GLY A 22 -2.60 9.44 10.35
CA GLY A 22 -3.93 9.41 9.76
C GLY A 22 -4.46 7.99 9.54
N SER A 23 -5.39 7.87 8.60
CA SER A 23 -6.05 6.62 8.25
C SER A 23 -6.51 6.60 6.79
N GLY A 24 -6.86 5.42 6.30
CA GLY A 24 -7.37 5.27 4.95
C GLY A 24 -7.70 3.84 4.62
N ARG A 25 -7.88 3.57 3.33
CA ARG A 25 -8.12 2.24 2.79
C ARG A 25 -6.95 1.82 1.92
N VAL A 26 -6.50 0.58 2.10
CA VAL A 26 -5.50 -0.07 1.26
C VAL A 26 -6.15 -1.24 0.52
N GLN A 27 -5.85 -1.36 -0.76
CA GLN A 27 -6.23 -2.51 -1.57
C GLN A 27 -4.97 -3.07 -2.24
N VAL A 28 -4.83 -4.39 -2.24
CA VAL A 28 -3.76 -5.11 -2.94
C VAL A 28 -4.39 -6.16 -3.84
N VAL A 29 -3.96 -6.15 -5.10
CA VAL A 29 -4.40 -7.09 -6.13
C VAL A 29 -3.20 -7.93 -6.56
N GLY A 30 -3.38 -9.25 -6.57
CA GLY A 30 -2.41 -10.24 -7.00
C GLY A 30 -2.22 -10.26 -8.51
N ILE A 31 -1.21 -11.00 -8.96
CA ILE A 31 -0.87 -11.14 -10.40
C ILE A 31 -1.94 -11.88 -11.21
N ASP A 32 -2.80 -12.64 -10.52
CA ASP A 32 -3.97 -13.32 -11.05
C ASP A 32 -5.18 -12.39 -11.21
N GLY A 33 -5.06 -11.13 -10.78
CA GLY A 33 -6.16 -10.15 -10.76
C GLY A 33 -7.05 -10.26 -9.52
N GLU A 34 -6.75 -11.18 -8.60
CA GLU A 34 -7.54 -11.36 -7.39
C GLU A 34 -7.17 -10.36 -6.30
N ARG A 35 -8.17 -9.85 -5.60
CA ARG A 35 -7.98 -8.90 -4.50
C ARG A 35 -7.61 -9.67 -3.24
N VAL A 36 -6.32 -9.66 -2.92
CA VAL A 36 -5.74 -10.42 -1.79
C VAL A 36 -5.79 -9.64 -0.47
N LEU A 37 -5.93 -8.31 -0.52
CA LEU A 37 -6.11 -7.47 0.66
C LEU A 37 -7.07 -6.32 0.34
N GLU A 38 -8.02 -6.08 1.23
CA GLU A 38 -8.76 -4.83 1.32
C GLU A 38 -9.06 -4.56 2.79
N THR A 39 -8.52 -3.46 3.31
CA THR A 39 -8.69 -3.12 4.72
C THR A 39 -8.64 -1.62 4.94
N GLU A 40 -9.37 -1.16 5.96
CA GLU A 40 -9.06 0.10 6.59
C GLU A 40 -7.74 -0.03 7.36
N ILE A 41 -6.93 1.02 7.31
CA ILE A 41 -5.61 1.08 7.93
C ILE A 41 -5.44 2.40 8.66
N LYS A 42 -4.71 2.39 9.77
CA LYS A 42 -4.46 3.56 10.62
C LYS A 42 -2.98 3.67 10.97
N ALA A 43 -2.59 4.84 11.47
CA ALA A 43 -1.26 5.10 12.01
C ALA A 43 -0.78 3.95 12.94
N GLY A 44 0.47 3.54 12.78
CA GLY A 44 1.06 2.40 13.50
C GLY A 44 0.96 1.06 12.76
N SER A 45 0.22 0.98 11.67
CA SER A 45 0.08 -0.25 10.89
C SER A 45 1.22 -0.43 9.89
N LEU A 46 1.61 -1.67 9.65
CA LEU A 46 2.59 -2.08 8.64
C LEU A 46 2.00 -3.15 7.75
N PHE A 47 2.26 -3.06 6.44
CA PHE A 47 1.93 -4.12 5.49
C PHE A 47 3.02 -4.26 4.42
N ILE A 48 3.06 -5.43 3.78
CA ILE A 48 4.03 -5.77 2.76
C ILE A 48 3.28 -6.06 1.46
N VAL A 49 3.74 -5.47 0.36
CA VAL A 49 3.24 -5.73 -0.99
C VAL A 49 4.31 -6.54 -1.73
N PRO A 50 4.02 -7.80 -2.09
CA PRO A 50 4.89 -8.60 -2.94
C PRO A 50 5.15 -7.96 -4.30
N ARG A 51 6.22 -8.41 -4.95
CA ARG A 51 6.54 -8.01 -6.33
C ARG A 51 5.36 -8.21 -7.27
N PHE A 52 5.17 -7.27 -8.19
CA PHE A 52 4.09 -7.25 -9.21
C PHE A 52 2.68 -7.15 -8.67
N TYR A 53 2.48 -7.07 -7.35
CA TYR A 53 1.16 -6.83 -6.79
C TYR A 53 0.85 -5.35 -6.91
N VAL A 54 -0.36 -5.04 -7.36
CA VAL A 54 -0.82 -3.67 -7.51
C VAL A 54 -1.39 -3.22 -6.18
N VAL A 55 -0.90 -2.09 -5.67
CA VAL A 55 -1.40 -1.49 -4.44
C VAL A 55 -1.99 -0.12 -4.70
N SER A 56 -3.18 0.12 -4.14
CA SER A 56 -3.80 1.45 -4.09
C SER A 56 -3.94 1.89 -2.63
N LYS A 57 -3.81 3.21 -2.40
CA LYS A 57 -3.95 3.82 -1.08
C LYS A 57 -4.88 5.03 -1.20
N ILE A 58 -6.00 5.00 -0.49
CA ILE A 58 -7.02 6.06 -0.48
C ILE A 58 -7.03 6.67 0.91
N ALA A 59 -6.77 7.97 1.00
CA ALA A 59 -6.76 8.67 2.29
C ALA A 59 -8.18 8.85 2.84
N GLY A 60 -8.35 8.65 4.15
CA GLY A 60 -9.55 9.00 4.91
C GLY A 60 -9.74 10.51 5.04
N GLU A 61 -10.68 10.92 5.89
CA GLU A 61 -11.03 12.35 6.06
C GLU A 61 -9.88 13.17 6.62
N ASP A 62 -9.14 12.63 7.60
CA ASP A 62 -8.00 13.30 8.24
C ASP A 62 -6.67 13.15 7.47
N GLY A 63 -6.73 12.62 6.24
CA GLY A 63 -5.55 12.33 5.44
C GLY A 63 -4.81 11.06 5.87
N MET A 64 -3.73 10.75 5.15
CA MET A 64 -2.88 9.58 5.40
C MET A 64 -1.45 9.89 4.98
N GLN A 65 -0.50 9.64 5.87
CA GLN A 65 0.93 9.73 5.57
C GLN A 65 1.58 8.37 5.75
N TRP A 66 2.44 7.99 4.82
CA TRP A 66 3.17 6.73 4.85
C TRP A 66 4.55 6.90 4.23
N PHE A 67 5.45 5.99 4.57
CA PHE A 67 6.68 5.78 3.81
C PHE A 67 6.74 4.34 3.35
N SER A 68 7.60 4.07 2.37
CA SER A 68 7.84 2.71 1.91
C SER A 68 9.32 2.45 1.75
N ILE A 69 9.74 1.26 2.13
CA ILE A 69 11.07 0.73 1.85
C ILE A 69 10.92 -0.30 0.74
N ILE A 70 11.63 -0.10 -0.35
CA ILE A 70 11.72 -1.04 -1.46
C ILE A 70 13.00 -1.85 -1.22
N THR A 71 12.88 -3.17 -1.17
CA THR A 71 13.97 -4.09 -0.81
C THR A 71 14.95 -4.38 -1.96
N THR A 72 15.21 -3.38 -2.80
CA THR A 72 16.31 -3.41 -3.78
C THR A 72 17.54 -2.70 -3.22
N PRO A 73 18.76 -3.15 -3.58
CA PRO A 73 20.00 -2.39 -3.35
C PRO A 73 19.97 -0.99 -3.98
#